data_AF-A0A1P8WAF1-F1
#
_entry.id   AF-A0A1P8WAF1-F1
#
_cell.length_a   1.000
_cell.length_b   1.000
_cell.length_c   1.000
_cell.angle_alpha   90.00
_cell.angle_beta   90.00
_cell.angle_gamma   90.00
#
_symmetry.space_group_name_H-M   'P 1'
#
loop_
_entity.id
_entity.type
_entity.pdbx_description
1 polymer ?
#
loop_
_entity_poly.entity_id
_entity_poly.type
_entity_poly.pdbx_seq_one_letter_code
_entity_poly.pdbx_strand_id
1 'polypeptide(L)' 'MRLGVPRRQAIRHAKSRKSYWNMAETIASGVGFTNAVLAEQGLLSLKHLWNELAPLRRTA' A
#
# COMPACT_ATOMS: atom_id res chain seq x y z
N MET A 1 -0.80 -0.02 -18.20
CA MET A 1 -0.36 -0.37 -16.84
C MET A 1 -1.11 0.53 -15.87
N ARG A 2 -2.11 0.00 -15.14
CA ARG A 2 -3.02 0.84 -14.32
C ARG A 2 -2.39 1.36 -13.04
N LEU A 3 -1.45 0.61 -12.45
CA LEU A 3 -0.86 0.89 -11.13
C LEU A 3 0.53 1.56 -11.19
N GLY A 4 0.91 2.18 -12.32
CA GLY A 4 2.21 2.87 -12.46
C GLY A 4 3.47 1.98 -12.52
N VAL A 5 3.35 0.66 -12.28
CA VAL A 5 4.50 -0.26 -12.34
C VAL A 5 5.01 -0.45 -13.78
N PRO A 6 6.33 -0.34 -14.03
CA PRO A 6 6.91 -0.60 -15.35
C PRO A 6 6.60 -2.01 -15.87
N ARG A 7 6.30 -2.13 -17.18
CA ARG A 7 5.86 -3.39 -17.80
C ARG A 7 6.79 -4.58 -17.53
N ARG A 8 8.09 -4.38 -17.70
CA ARG A 8 9.10 -5.42 -17.48
C ARG A 8 9.12 -5.90 -16.02
N GLN A 9 8.95 -4.98 -15.08
CA GLN A 9 8.99 -5.27 -13.66
C GLN A 9 7.75 -6.03 -13.21
N ALA A 10 6.57 -5.64 -13.68
CA ALA A 10 5.33 -6.36 -13.39
C ALA A 10 5.34 -7.79 -13.94
N ILE A 11 5.84 -8.01 -15.16
CA ILE A 11 5.94 -9.35 -15.76
C ILE A 11 6.86 -10.25 -14.92
N ARG A 12 8.01 -9.73 -14.48
CA ARG A 12 8.93 -10.49 -13.61
C ARG A 12 8.32 -10.79 -12.26
N HIS A 13 7.63 -9.82 -11.68
CA HIS A 13 6.95 -9.96 -10.40
C HIS A 13 5.84 -11.04 -10.48
N ALA A 14 5.03 -11.02 -11.53
CA ALA A 14 3.95 -11.99 -11.75
C ALA A 14 4.46 -13.43 -11.98
N LYS A 15 5.64 -13.61 -12.59
CA LYS A 15 6.25 -14.92 -12.83
C LYS A 15 7.07 -15.46 -11.65
N SER A 16 7.24 -14.67 -10.59
CA SER A 16 8.07 -15.04 -9.45
C SER A 16 7.52 -16.26 -8.73
N ARG A 17 8.41 -17.06 -8.14
CA ARG A 17 8.08 -18.24 -7.32
C ARG A 17 8.17 -17.96 -5.82
N LYS A 18 8.40 -16.71 -5.42
CA LYS A 18 8.44 -16.33 -4.00
C LYS A 18 7.05 -16.54 -3.37
N SER A 19 7.04 -16.85 -2.08
CA SER A 19 5.81 -16.91 -1.29
C SER A 19 5.08 -15.55 -1.27
N TYR A 20 3.78 -15.58 -1.02
CA TYR A 20 2.92 -14.39 -1.04
C TYR A 20 3.45 -13.27 -0.14
N TRP A 21 3.91 -13.60 1.08
CA TRP A 21 4.49 -12.62 1.99
C TRP A 21 5.73 -11.93 1.40
N ASN A 22 6.68 -12.74 0.90
CA ASN A 22 7.89 -12.24 0.26
C ASN A 22 7.61 -11.47 -1.05
N MET A 23 6.46 -11.69 -1.68
CA MET A 23 6.01 -10.92 -2.84
C MET A 23 5.47 -9.54 -2.43
N ALA A 24 4.71 -9.47 -1.33
CA ALA A 24 4.15 -8.22 -0.81
C ALA A 24 5.24 -7.20 -0.47
N GLU A 25 6.38 -7.65 0.05
CA GLU A 25 7.51 -6.79 0.43
C GLU A 25 8.37 -6.31 -0.75
N THR A 26 8.12 -6.77 -1.99
CA THR A 26 8.95 -6.35 -3.13
C THR A 26 8.64 -4.94 -3.61
N ILE A 27 9.64 -4.28 -4.21
CA ILE A 27 9.52 -2.93 -4.79
C ILE A 27 8.35 -2.85 -5.80
N ALA A 28 8.11 -3.90 -6.58
CA ALA A 28 7.03 -3.89 -7.55
C ALA A 28 5.64 -3.82 -6.89
N SER A 29 5.45 -4.48 -5.74
CA SER A 29 4.25 -4.33 -4.91
C SER A 29 4.19 -2.93 -4.30
N GLY A 30 5.30 -2.43 -3.73
CA GLY A 30 5.33 -1.09 -3.13
C GLY A 30 5.04 0.05 -4.12
N VAL A 31 5.51 -0.06 -5.36
CA VAL A 31 5.21 0.91 -6.43
C VAL A 31 3.78 0.76 -6.94
N GLY A 32 3.24 -0.46 -6.99
CA GLY A 32 1.87 -0.70 -7.46
C GLY A 32 0.79 -0.37 -6.42
N PHE A 33 1.09 -0.53 -5.14
CA PHE A 33 0.17 -0.34 -4.02
C PHE A 33 0.69 0.75 -3.08
N THR A 34 0.81 1.96 -3.61
CA THR A 34 1.15 3.12 -2.79
C THR A 34 -0.01 3.48 -1.87
N ASN A 35 0.27 4.20 -0.77
CA ASN A 35 -0.77 4.67 0.15
C ASN A 35 -1.84 5.52 -0.55
N ALA A 36 -1.48 6.25 -1.61
CA ALA A 36 -2.43 7.03 -2.40
C ALA A 36 -3.42 6.12 -3.15
N VAL A 37 -2.91 5.10 -3.85
CA VAL A 37 -3.74 4.11 -4.56
C VAL A 37 -4.62 3.33 -3.58
N LEU A 38 -4.10 2.99 -2.40
CA LEU A 38 -4.88 2.31 -1.37
C LEU A 38 -5.97 3.20 -0.78
N ALA A 39 -5.70 4.50 -0.59
CA ALA A 39 -6.70 5.47 -0.15
C ALA A 39 -7.82 5.65 -1.18
N GLU A 40 -7.49 5.69 -2.48
CA GLU A 40 -8.47 5.70 -3.57
C GLU A 40 -9.36 4.46 -3.58
N GLN A 41 -8.84 3.32 -3.13
CA GLN A 41 -9.60 2.07 -2.95
C GLN A 41 -10.42 2.04 -1.66
N GLY A 42 -10.40 3.10 -0.85
CA GLY A 42 -11.14 3.23 0.40
C GLY A 42 -10.39 2.77 1.65
N LEU A 43 -9.09 2.47 1.56
CA LEU A 43 -8.29 2.13 2.74
C LEU A 43 -7.99 3.39 3.55
N LEU A 44 -8.49 3.44 4.78
CA LEU A 44 -8.20 4.52 5.72
C LEU A 44 -6.86 4.30 6.42
N SER A 45 -6.10 5.38 6.58
CA SER A 45 -4.84 5.34 7.33
C SER A 45 -5.10 5.37 8.82
N LEU A 46 -4.63 4.35 9.55
CA LEU A 46 -4.73 4.29 11.01
C LEU A 46 -4.05 5.49 11.69
N LYS A 47 -2.88 5.92 11.17
CA LYS A 47 -2.15 7.09 11.68
C LYS A 47 -2.97 8.36 11.53
N HIS A 48 -3.66 8.51 10.39
CA HIS A 48 -4.51 9.67 10.13
C HIS A 48 -5.68 9.72 11.14
N LEU A 49 -6.42 8.62 11.27
CA LEU A 49 -7.52 8.49 12.22
C LEU A 49 -7.07 8.71 13.66
N TRP A 50 -5.90 8.18 14.04
CA TRP A 50 -5.36 8.39 15.38
C TRP A 50 -5.12 9.87 15.65
N ASN A 51 -4.49 10.59 14.73
CA ASN A 51 -4.20 12.01 14.90
C ASN A 51 -5.47 12.86 14.93
N GLU A 52 -6.48 12.49 14.16
CA GLU A 52 -7.79 13.17 14.15
C GLU A 52 -8.53 13.00 15.48
N LEU A 53 -8.47 11.80 16.07
CA LEU A 53 -9.17 11.49 17.32
C LEU A 53 -8.35 11.80 18.58
N ALA A 54 -7.03 12.02 18.47
CA ALA A 54 -6.15 12.27 19.61
C ALA A 54 -6.56 13.50 20.47
N PRO A 55 -6.98 14.64 19.91
CA PRO A 55 -7.43 15.79 20.70
C PRO A 55 -8.66 15.49 21.56
N LEU A 56 -9.61 14.71 21.05
CA LEU A 56 -10.85 14.35 21.76
C LEU A 56 -10.61 13.51 23.02
N ARG A 57 -9.44 12.88 23.13
CA ARG A 57 -9.03 12.10 24.30
C ARG A 57 -8.39 12.94 25.41
N ARG A 58 -7.92 14.16 25.10
CA ARG A 58 -7.29 15.04 26.10
C ARG A 58 -8.32 15.85 26.90
N THR A 59 -9.58 15.82 26.51
CA THR A 59 -10.68 16.57 27.13
C THR A 59 -11.50 15.75 28.13
N ALA A 60 -10.99 14.62 28.62
CA ALA A 60 -11.60 13.80 29.66
C ALA A 60 -10.89 13.99 31.01
#